data_AF-A0A929IH96-F1
#
_entry.id   AF-A0A929IH96-F1
#
_cell.length_a   1.000
_cell.length_b   1.000
_cell.length_c   1.000
_cell.angle_alpha   90.00
_cell.angle_beta   90.00
_cell.angle_gamma   90.00
#
_symmetry.space_group_name_H-M   'P 1'
#
loop_
_entity.id
_entity.type
_entity.pdbx_description
1 polymer ?
#
loop_
_entity_poly.entity_id
_entity_poly.type
_entity_poly.pdbx_seq_one_letter_code
_entity_poly.pdbx_strand_id
1 'polypeptide(L)'
;MKNMRTTTGRNFLFVPGPTNIPDRVQRAMMIAMEDHRSSKFPDLSTSVLRDLKKVYRTEEGQVFIFPSSGTGAWEAALTNTLSPGDKVLAFSFGQFSHLWIDMAQRLGSDVVAE
;
A
#
# COMPACT_ATOMS: atom_id res chain seq x y z
N MET A 1 9.31 -20.35 27.57
CA MET A 1 9.40 -18.95 27.07
C MET A 1 10.86 -18.65 26.78
N LYS A 2 11.23 -18.43 25.51
CA LYS A 2 12.62 -18.11 25.13
C LYS A 2 12.96 -16.72 25.68
N ASN A 3 14.10 -16.61 26.36
CA ASN A 3 14.65 -15.36 26.90
C ASN A 3 14.57 -14.21 25.89
N MET A 4 13.63 -13.29 26.12
CA MET A 4 13.57 -12.02 25.41
C MET A 4 14.71 -11.17 25.95
N ARG A 5 15.90 -11.30 25.35
CA ARG A 5 17.01 -10.39 25.60
C ARG A 5 16.51 -8.98 25.26
N THR A 6 16.44 -8.12 26.25
CA THR A 6 16.29 -6.68 26.06
C THR A 6 17.58 -6.19 25.41
N THR A 7 17.65 -6.25 24.08
CA THR A 7 18.75 -5.65 23.33
C THR A 7 18.70 -4.14 23.57
N THR A 8 19.74 -3.58 24.15
CA THR A 8 19.90 -2.14 24.31
C THR A 8 20.13 -1.48 22.94
N GLY A 9 19.56 -0.30 22.71
CA GLY A 9 19.66 0.42 21.43
C GLY A 9 18.51 0.12 20.44
N ARG A 10 18.64 0.58 19.20
CA ARG A 10 17.65 0.34 18.14
C ARG A 10 18.06 -0.87 17.28
N ASN A 11 17.11 -1.76 16.99
CA ASN A 11 17.29 -2.76 15.96
C ASN A 11 17.18 -2.10 14.58
N PHE A 12 18.24 -2.17 13.77
CA PHE A 12 18.23 -1.62 12.41
C PHE A 12 17.84 -2.70 11.41
N LEU A 13 16.82 -2.40 10.60
CA LEU A 13 16.30 -3.27 9.54
C LEU A 13 17.00 -2.92 8.23
N PHE A 14 17.80 -3.87 7.73
CA PHE A 14 18.47 -3.79 6.42
C PHE A 14 17.85 -4.75 5.40
N VAL A 15 16.53 -4.89 5.47
CA VAL A 15 15.72 -5.74 4.57
C VAL A 15 14.98 -4.85 3.56
N PRO A 16 14.54 -5.38 2.40
CA PRO A 16 13.86 -4.57 1.37
C PRO A 16 12.49 -3.99 1.83
N GLY A 17 11.96 -4.50 2.95
CA GLY A 17 10.75 -4.03 3.60
C GLY A 17 10.31 -5.05 4.65
N PRO A 18 9.67 -4.61 5.75
CA PRO A 18 9.46 -3.22 6.18
C PRO A 18 10.78 -2.54 6.64
N THR A 19 10.73 -1.22 6.85
CA THR A 19 11.89 -0.41 7.30
C THR A 19 11.67 0.16 8.70
N ASN A 20 12.73 0.70 9.30
CA ASN A 20 12.60 1.39 10.59
C ASN A 20 11.75 2.66 10.46
N ILE A 21 10.73 2.78 11.33
CA ILE A 21 9.83 3.93 11.37
C ILE A 21 10.46 5.05 12.20
N PRO A 22 10.51 6.32 11.73
CA PRO A 22 10.98 7.43 12.53
C PRO A 22 10.21 7.58 13.84
N ASP A 23 10.88 7.87 14.96
CA ASP A 23 10.25 7.95 16.29
C ASP A 23 9.02 8.88 16.35
N ARG A 24 9.03 9.99 15.59
CA ARG A 24 7.88 10.91 15.52
C ARG A 24 6.63 10.23 14.96
N VAL A 25 6.79 9.31 14.01
CA VAL A 25 5.70 8.55 13.40
C VAL A 25 5.25 7.43 14.34
N GLN A 26 6.20 6.74 14.98
CA GLN A 26 5.86 5.73 16.01
C GLN A 26 5.02 6.35 17.14
N ARG A 27 5.38 7.54 17.64
CA ARG A 27 4.59 8.26 18.63
C ARG A 27 3.19 8.63 18.14
N ALA A 28 3.05 9.02 16.87
CA ALA A 28 1.75 9.31 16.28
C ALA A 28 0.86 8.06 16.11
N MET A 29 1.46 6.87 16.00
CA MET A 29 0.74 5.59 15.98
C MET A 29 0.35 5.10 17.38
N MET A 30 1.07 5.52 18.44
CA MET A 30 0.81 5.16 19.84
C MET A 30 -0.18 6.10 20.52
N ILE A 31 -1.31 6.36 19.88
CA ILE A 31 -2.42 7.13 20.45
C ILE A 31 -3.65 6.24 20.65
N ALA A 32 -4.64 6.72 21.41
CA ALA A 32 -5.91 6.02 21.56
C ALA A 32 -6.62 5.88 20.20
N MET A 33 -7.36 4.79 20.01
CA MET A 33 -8.16 4.62 18.79
C MET A 33 -9.25 5.68 18.71
N GLU A 34 -9.47 6.18 17.50
CA GLU A 34 -10.53 7.12 17.19
C GLU A 34 -11.67 6.42 16.43
N ASP A 35 -12.91 6.88 16.65
CA ASP A 35 -14.05 6.43 15.87
C ASP A 35 -14.01 7.05 14.46
N HIS A 36 -13.86 6.20 13.44
CA HIS A 36 -13.87 6.62 12.02
C HIS A 36 -15.17 7.29 11.56
N ARG A 37 -16.28 7.15 12.31
CA ARG A 37 -17.56 7.84 12.05
C ARG A 37 -17.75 9.12 12.86
N SER A 38 -16.80 9.44 13.74
CA SER A 38 -16.80 10.68 14.50
C SER A 38 -16.75 11.89 13.56
N SER A 39 -17.43 12.96 13.94
CA SER A 39 -17.40 14.24 13.21
C SER A 39 -16.00 14.87 13.15
N LYS A 40 -15.05 14.42 14.00
CA LYS A 40 -13.66 14.88 14.01
C LYS A 40 -12.75 14.12 13.02
N PHE A 41 -13.14 12.93 12.57
CA PHE A 41 -12.32 12.11 11.68
C PHE A 41 -12.06 12.74 10.29
N PRO A 42 -13.00 13.50 9.69
CA PRO A 42 -12.76 14.23 8.44
C PRO A 42 -11.55 15.17 8.49
N ASP A 43 -11.28 15.83 9.61
CA ASP A 43 -10.14 16.77 9.72
C ASP A 43 -8.80 16.05 9.50
N LEU A 44 -8.66 14.84 10.04
CA LEU A 44 -7.48 14.00 9.83
C LEU A 44 -7.46 13.43 8.41
N SER A 45 -8.52 12.75 7.98
CA SER A 45 -8.54 12.03 6.71
C SER A 45 -8.42 12.96 5.50
N THR A 46 -9.14 14.09 5.47
CA THR A 46 -9.10 15.03 4.34
C THR A 46 -7.76 15.76 4.24
N SER A 47 -7.12 16.07 5.37
CA SER A 47 -5.78 16.67 5.37
C SER A 47 -4.73 15.71 4.80
N VAL A 48 -4.78 14.43 5.19
CA VAL A 48 -3.93 13.37 4.64
C VAL A 48 -4.15 13.21 3.14
N LEU A 49 -5.40 13.13 2.67
CA LEU A 49 -5.71 13.00 1.25
C LEU A 49 -5.19 14.21 0.44
N ARG A 50 -5.37 15.43 0.93
CA ARG A 50 -4.83 16.64 0.28
C ARG A 50 -3.31 16.60 0.18
N ASP A 51 -2.61 16.19 1.22
CA ASP A 51 -1.15 16.15 1.22
C ASP A 51 -0.59 14.98 0.38
N LEU A 52 -1.32 13.87 0.28
CA LEU A 52 -0.95 12.75 -0.62
C LEU A 52 -0.92 13.18 -2.09
N LYS A 53 -1.81 14.08 -2.54
CA LYS A 53 -1.74 14.63 -3.92
C LYS A 53 -0.39 15.27 -4.23
N LYS A 54 0.24 15.92 -3.24
CA LYS A 54 1.58 16.52 -3.39
C LYS A 54 2.66 15.44 -3.55
N VAL A 55 2.55 14.32 -2.83
CA VAL A 55 3.48 13.18 -2.93
C VAL A 55 3.41 12.55 -4.32
N TYR A 56 2.20 12.32 -4.82
CA TYR A 56 1.96 11.75 -6.15
C TYR A 56 2.10 12.75 -7.30
N ARG A 57 2.31 14.04 -7.00
CA ARG A 57 2.42 15.13 -7.98
C ARG A 57 1.24 15.18 -8.95
N THR A 58 0.03 15.07 -8.41
CA THR A 58 -1.21 15.11 -9.20
C THR A 58 -2.13 16.22 -8.73
N GLU A 59 -2.76 16.92 -9.68
CA GLU A 59 -3.74 17.97 -9.40
C GLU A 59 -5.16 17.40 -9.48
N GLU A 60 -5.47 16.77 -10.62
CA GLU A 60 -6.79 16.22 -10.95
C GLU A 60 -7.02 14.79 -10.44
N GLY A 61 -5.95 14.03 -10.21
CA GLY A 61 -6.05 12.64 -9.78
C GLY A 61 -6.76 12.49 -8.44
N GLN A 62 -7.59 11.46 -8.33
CA GLN A 62 -8.28 11.12 -7.09
C GLN A 62 -7.42 10.20 -6.24
N VAL A 63 -7.11 10.64 -5.02
CA VAL A 63 -6.41 9.83 -4.02
C VAL A 63 -7.40 9.25 -3.03
N PHE A 64 -7.10 8.05 -2.53
CA PHE A 64 -7.89 7.37 -1.52
C PHE A 64 -6.98 6.56 -0.60
N ILE A 65 -7.44 6.31 0.63
CA ILE A 65 -6.77 5.41 1.57
C ILE A 65 -7.46 4.06 1.45
N PHE A 66 -6.71 3.02 1.12
CA PHE A 66 -7.23 1.68 0.92
C PHE A 66 -6.72 0.76 2.03
N PRO A 67 -7.59 0.11 2.83
CA PRO A 67 -7.21 -0.66 4.00
C PRO A 67 -6.67 -2.05 3.63
N SER A 68 -5.57 -2.08 2.88
CA SER A 68 -4.86 -3.30 2.50
C SER A 68 -3.36 -3.01 2.34
N SER A 69 -2.59 -4.03 1.96
CA SER A 69 -1.21 -3.84 1.49
C SER A 69 -1.21 -3.31 0.05
N GLY A 70 -0.01 -3.02 -0.50
CA GLY A 70 0.11 -2.63 -1.90
C GLY A 70 -0.51 -3.62 -2.89
N THR A 71 -0.46 -4.93 -2.58
CA THR A 71 -1.06 -5.98 -3.41
C THR A 71 -2.58 -5.90 -3.48
N GLY A 72 -3.27 -5.42 -2.43
CA GLY A 72 -4.72 -5.20 -2.50
C GLY A 72 -5.07 -4.04 -3.44
N ALA A 73 -4.21 -3.01 -3.51
CA ALA A 73 -4.37 -1.93 -4.47
C ALA A 73 -4.12 -2.39 -5.92
N TRP A 74 -3.27 -3.41 -6.14
CA TRP A 74 -3.08 -4.03 -7.46
C TRP A 74 -4.37 -4.66 -7.96
N GLU A 75 -5.00 -5.48 -7.12
CA GLU A 75 -6.27 -6.13 -7.45
C GLU A 75 -7.37 -5.10 -7.68
N ALA A 76 -7.45 -4.07 -6.84
CA ALA A 76 -8.40 -2.97 -7.01
C ALA A 76 -8.21 -2.26 -8.36
N ALA A 77 -6.96 -1.99 -8.77
CA ALA A 77 -6.69 -1.37 -10.07
C ALA A 77 -7.15 -2.26 -11.23
N LEU A 78 -6.76 -3.53 -11.25
CA LEU A 78 -7.09 -4.47 -12.32
C LEU A 78 -8.61 -4.69 -12.42
N THR A 79 -9.27 -5.01 -11.31
CA THR A 79 -10.71 -5.31 -11.27
C THR A 79 -11.62 -4.14 -11.62
N ASN A 80 -11.18 -2.90 -11.40
CA ASN A 80 -11.98 -1.72 -11.71
C ASN A 80 -11.68 -1.13 -13.09
N THR A 81 -10.63 -1.58 -13.78
CA THR A 81 -10.21 -1.01 -15.08
C THR A 81 -10.24 -2.00 -16.23
N LEU A 82 -10.34 -3.31 -15.95
CA LEU A 82 -10.34 -4.38 -16.94
C LEU A 82 -11.51 -5.34 -16.72
N SER A 83 -11.95 -5.97 -17.81
CA SER A 83 -12.89 -7.08 -17.82
C SER A 83 -12.18 -8.41 -18.11
N PRO A 84 -12.75 -9.55 -17.67
CA PRO A 84 -12.26 -10.86 -18.09
C PRO A 84 -12.21 -10.99 -19.62
N GLY A 85 -11.09 -11.49 -20.15
CA GLY A 85 -10.81 -11.58 -21.58
C GLY A 85 -10.07 -10.37 -22.18
N ASP A 86 -9.94 -9.26 -21.45
CA ASP A 86 -9.15 -8.11 -21.91
C ASP A 86 -7.68 -8.49 -22.07
N LYS A 87 -7.07 -7.99 -23.15
CA LYS A 87 -5.65 -8.20 -23.43
C LYS A 87 -4.78 -7.21 -22.67
N VAL A 88 -3.77 -7.71 -21.99
CA VAL A 88 -2.83 -6.90 -21.18
C VAL A 88 -1.40 -7.19 -21.58
N LEU A 89 -0.65 -6.16 -21.97
CA LEU A 89 0.80 -6.26 -22.12
C LEU A 89 1.48 -6.06 -20.77
N ALA A 90 2.36 -6.98 -20.37
CA ALA A 90 3.11 -6.89 -19.13
C ALA A 90 4.59 -7.20 -19.34
N PHE A 91 5.47 -6.37 -18.79
CA PHE A 91 6.91 -6.60 -18.82
C PHE A 91 7.38 -7.35 -17.58
N SER A 92 8.18 -8.39 -17.79
CA SER A 92 8.71 -9.23 -16.73
C SER A 92 10.16 -8.92 -16.41
N PHE A 93 10.42 -8.40 -15.22
CA PHE A 93 11.76 -7.99 -14.78
C PHE A 93 12.04 -8.26 -13.30
N GLY A 94 11.20 -9.06 -12.63
CA GLY A 94 11.46 -9.51 -11.26
C GLY A 94 10.23 -10.07 -10.56
N GLN A 95 10.37 -10.31 -9.26
CA GLN A 95 9.33 -10.97 -8.47
C GLN A 95 8.00 -10.23 -8.49
N PHE A 96 8.00 -8.90 -8.44
CA PHE A 96 6.76 -8.13 -8.40
C PHE A 96 6.02 -8.10 -9.75
N SER A 97 6.73 -8.10 -10.88
CA SER A 97 6.08 -8.24 -12.19
C SER A 97 5.46 -9.63 -12.35
N HIS A 98 6.14 -10.69 -11.89
CA HIS A 98 5.57 -12.04 -11.90
C HIS A 98 4.27 -12.14 -11.08
N LEU A 99 4.26 -11.56 -9.88
CA LEU A 99 3.08 -11.56 -9.01
C LEU A 99 1.92 -10.74 -9.60
N TRP A 100 2.22 -9.62 -10.25
CA TRP A 100 1.21 -8.82 -10.94
C TRP A 100 0.62 -9.56 -12.15
N ILE A 101 1.47 -10.21 -12.97
CA ILE A 101 1.06 -11.00 -14.13
C ILE A 101 0.16 -12.17 -13.69
N ASP A 102 0.58 -12.94 -12.67
CA ASP A 102 -0.22 -14.03 -12.10
C ASP A 102 -1.59 -13.54 -11.63
N MET A 103 -1.64 -12.41 -10.92
CA MET A 103 -2.90 -11.80 -10.49
C MET A 103 -3.81 -11.45 -11.67
N ALA A 104 -3.29 -10.77 -12.69
CA ALA A 104 -4.09 -10.40 -13.86
C ALA A 104 -4.65 -11.63 -14.60
N GLN A 105 -3.85 -12.69 -14.75
CA GLN A 105 -4.30 -13.96 -15.34
C GLN A 105 -5.40 -14.62 -14.50
N ARG A 106 -5.25 -14.64 -13.17
CA ARG A 106 -6.25 -15.21 -12.25
C ARG A 106 -7.55 -14.42 -12.21
N LEU A 107 -7.49 -13.11 -12.49
CA LEU A 107 -8.65 -12.24 -12.69
C LEU A 107 -9.28 -12.39 -14.08
N GLY A 108 -8.67 -13.17 -14.98
CA GLY A 108 -9.22 -13.55 -16.28
C GLY A 108 -8.72 -12.72 -17.46
N SER A 109 -7.68 -11.90 -17.30
CA SER A 109 -7.06 -11.18 -18.42
C SER A 109 -6.22 -12.10 -19.31
N ASP A 110 -6.20 -11.82 -20.62
CA ASP A 110 -5.30 -12.44 -21.60
C ASP A 110 -3.96 -11.69 -21.59
N VAL A 111 -3.03 -12.13 -20.74
CA VAL A 111 -1.76 -11.43 -20.54
C VAL A 111 -0.70 -11.89 -21.54
N VAL A 112 -0.21 -10.94 -22.33
CA VAL A 112 1.01 -11.09 -23.14
C VAL A 112 2.18 -10.58 -22.31
N ALA A 113 3.08 -11.50 -21.93
CA ALA A 113 4.26 -11.17 -21.12
C ALA A 113 5.52 -11.09 -21.99
N GLU A 114 6.31 -10.01 -21.83
CA GLU A 114 7.60 -9.78 -22.49
C GLU A 114 8.76 -9.68 -21.49
#